data_AF-A0A953DFA5-F1
#
_entry.id   AF-A0A953DFA5-F1
#
_cell.length_a   1.000
_cell.length_b   1.000
_cell.length_c   1.000
_cell.angle_alpha   90.00
_cell.angle_beta   90.00
_cell.angle_gamma   90.00
#
_symmetry.space_group_name_H-M   'P 1'
#
loop_
_entity.id
_entity.type
_entity.pdbx_description
1 polymer ?
#
loop_
_entity_poly.entity_id
_entity_poly.type
_entity_poly.pdbx_seq_one_letter_code
_entity_poly.pdbx_strand_id
1 'polypeptide(L)'
;MMDNLIIDLPELKLPRDLAWRVKFIDAVEEHARRLGIYGRYEPTRFIGYYFAGAYPVVVSGHWTVTLDDVPLLRRVRDLIERITDERFSIRSVSEHTSPEFMLLHDRLDGACWLWEYAHGRRFLEARTPVSSFGGLEEFEDGGDAPRQLGA
;
A
#
# COMPACT_ATOMS: atom_id res chain seq x y z
N MET A 1 13.71 8.07 14.55
CA MET A 1 13.52 7.18 13.38
C MET A 1 12.79 5.98 13.94
N MET A 2 11.52 5.80 13.63
CA MET A 2 10.84 4.54 13.97
C MET A 2 11.39 3.48 13.03
N ASP A 3 11.84 2.37 13.59
CA ASP A 3 12.27 1.20 12.85
C ASP A 3 11.15 0.75 11.91
N ASN A 4 11.51 0.17 10.76
CA ASN A 4 10.59 -0.33 9.74
C ASN A 4 9.58 -1.35 10.31
N LEU A 5 8.51 -0.86 10.92
CA LEU A 5 7.56 -1.67 11.68
C LEU A 5 6.45 -2.18 10.78
N ILE A 6 6.40 -3.51 10.63
CA ILE A 6 5.34 -4.25 9.98
C ILE A 6 4.67 -5.17 11.01
N ILE A 7 3.34 -5.18 11.03
CA ILE A 7 2.52 -5.94 11.96
C ILE A 7 1.63 -6.86 11.12
N ASP A 8 1.79 -8.16 11.32
CA ASP A 8 0.93 -9.16 10.67
C ASP A 8 -0.46 -9.18 11.31
N LEU A 9 -1.50 -9.32 10.47
CA LEU A 9 -2.89 -9.42 10.90
C LEU A 9 -3.48 -10.77 10.45
N PRO A 10 -3.05 -11.89 11.04
CA PRO A 10 -3.46 -13.23 10.59
C PRO A 10 -4.97 -13.49 10.72
N GLU A 11 -5.66 -12.77 11.62
CA GLU A 11 -7.10 -12.83 11.82
C GLU A 11 -7.90 -12.05 10.76
N LEU A 12 -7.23 -11.21 9.97
CA LEU A 12 -7.85 -10.41 8.92
C LEU A 12 -7.46 -10.95 7.54
N LYS A 13 -8.47 -11.45 6.81
CA LYS A 13 -8.33 -11.75 5.38
C LYS A 13 -9.32 -10.96 4.57
N LEU A 14 -8.81 -10.20 3.61
CA LEU A 14 -9.63 -9.42 2.69
C LEU A 14 -9.87 -10.19 1.40
N PRO A 15 -11.04 -10.02 0.77
CA PRO A 15 -11.33 -10.73 -0.45
C PRO A 15 -10.54 -10.13 -1.62
N ARG A 16 -10.06 -10.99 -2.53
CA ARG A 16 -9.28 -10.61 -3.72
C ARG A 16 -9.94 -9.55 -4.59
N ASP A 17 -11.27 -9.51 -4.60
CA ASP A 17 -12.09 -8.58 -5.38
C ASP A 17 -12.43 -7.28 -4.61
N LEU A 18 -11.86 -7.05 -3.41
CA LEU A 18 -12.18 -5.89 -2.58
C LEU A 18 -12.05 -4.56 -3.35
N ALA A 19 -11.00 -4.40 -4.16
CA ALA A 19 -10.77 -3.21 -4.96
C ALA A 19 -11.95 -2.88 -5.91
N TRP A 20 -12.61 -3.91 -6.46
CA TRP A 20 -13.83 -3.75 -7.26
C TRP A 20 -15.03 -3.43 -6.39
N ARG A 21 -15.17 -4.11 -5.23
CA ARG A 21 -16.28 -3.88 -4.30
C ARG A 21 -16.33 -2.46 -3.75
N VAL A 22 -15.17 -1.84 -3.58
CA VAL A 22 -15.04 -0.47 -3.07
C VAL A 22 -14.96 0.58 -4.19
N LYS A 23 -15.19 0.18 -5.45
CA LYS A 23 -15.22 1.10 -6.61
C LYS A 23 -13.91 1.83 -6.90
N PHE A 24 -12.79 1.31 -6.39
CA PHE A 24 -11.46 1.85 -6.68
C PHE A 24 -11.11 1.75 -8.17
N ILE A 25 -11.38 0.60 -8.80
CA ILE A 25 -11.09 0.38 -10.22
C ILE A 25 -11.88 1.33 -11.10
N ASP A 26 -13.19 1.43 -10.86
CA ASP A 26 -14.08 2.34 -11.57
C ASP A 26 -13.59 3.79 -11.45
N ALA A 27 -13.12 4.21 -10.27
CA ALA A 27 -12.60 5.57 -10.04
C ALA A 27 -11.28 5.84 -10.78
N VAL A 28 -10.36 4.87 -10.82
CA VAL A 28 -9.11 4.98 -11.60
C VAL A 28 -9.39 5.08 -13.10
N GLU A 29 -10.23 4.18 -13.62
CA GLU A 29 -10.59 4.17 -15.04
C GLU A 29 -11.32 5.45 -15.46
N GLU A 30 -12.22 5.96 -14.61
CA GLU A 30 -12.89 7.23 -14.83
C GLU A 30 -11.89 8.40 -14.91
N HIS A 31 -10.93 8.45 -14.00
CA HIS A 31 -9.91 9.49 -14.00
C HIS A 31 -9.01 9.40 -15.23
N ALA A 32 -8.53 8.20 -15.59
CA ALA A 32 -7.72 7.97 -16.78
C ALA A 32 -8.46 8.42 -18.05
N ARG A 33 -9.75 8.09 -18.15
CA ARG A 33 -10.60 8.49 -19.28
C ARG A 33 -10.72 10.01 -19.42
N ARG A 34 -10.83 10.75 -18.31
CA ARG A 34 -10.83 12.22 -18.33
C ARG A 34 -9.51 12.82 -18.82
N LEU A 35 -8.41 12.08 -18.69
CA LEU A 35 -7.10 12.44 -19.24
C LEU A 35 -6.90 11.95 -20.69
N GLY A 36 -7.93 11.37 -21.31
CA GLY A 36 -7.87 10.83 -22.67
C GLY A 36 -7.16 9.48 -22.78
N ILE A 37 -6.89 8.81 -21.66
CA ILE A 37 -6.30 7.48 -21.61
C ILE A 37 -7.43 6.45 -21.55
N TYR A 38 -7.47 5.54 -22.53
CA TYR A 38 -8.48 4.49 -22.61
C TYR A 38 -7.86 3.13 -22.34
N GLY A 39 -8.47 2.35 -21.47
CA GLY A 39 -8.01 1.01 -21.12
C GLY A 39 -8.67 0.51 -19.85
N ARG A 40 -8.48 -0.79 -19.57
CA ARG A 40 -8.85 -1.38 -18.30
C ARG A 40 -7.68 -1.26 -17.33
N TYR A 41 -7.96 -0.83 -16.10
CA TYR A 41 -6.97 -0.78 -15.06
C TYR A 41 -6.85 -2.15 -14.38
N GLU A 42 -5.66 -2.75 -14.43
CA GLU A 42 -5.36 -3.94 -13.62
C GLU A 42 -4.63 -3.49 -12.34
N PRO A 43 -5.24 -3.67 -11.17
CA PRO A 43 -4.61 -3.31 -9.91
C PRO A 43 -3.37 -4.14 -9.63
N THR A 44 -2.41 -3.56 -8.90
CA THR A 44 -1.21 -4.29 -8.45
C THR A 44 -1.57 -5.43 -7.50
N ARG A 45 -0.63 -6.36 -7.28
CA ARG A 45 -0.80 -7.45 -6.30
C ARG A 45 -1.13 -6.90 -4.91
N PHE A 46 -0.34 -5.94 -4.47
CA PHE A 46 -0.53 -5.29 -3.18
C PHE A 46 -1.35 -4.01 -3.34
N ILE A 47 -2.29 -3.79 -2.42
CA ILE A 47 -3.09 -2.58 -2.34
C ILE A 47 -3.03 -2.03 -0.92
N GLY A 48 -2.87 -0.72 -0.82
CA GLY A 48 -2.91 0.05 0.41
C GLY A 48 -4.27 0.65 0.69
N TYR A 49 -4.70 0.63 1.95
CA TYR A 49 -5.92 1.27 2.42
C TYR A 49 -5.62 2.09 3.67
N TYR A 50 -6.15 3.31 3.72
CA TYR A 50 -6.13 4.15 4.92
C TYR A 50 -7.30 5.15 4.90
N PHE A 51 -7.43 5.97 5.94
CA PHE A 51 -8.43 7.02 6.02
C PHE A 51 -7.77 8.38 6.19
N ALA A 52 -8.10 9.31 5.29
CA ALA A 52 -7.79 10.74 5.42
C ALA A 52 -8.97 11.42 6.14
N GLY A 53 -8.87 11.59 7.45
CA GLY A 53 -10.02 11.97 8.28
C GLY A 53 -11.17 10.96 8.17
N ALA A 54 -12.29 11.37 7.59
CA ALA A 54 -13.46 10.49 7.37
C ALA A 54 -13.42 9.73 6.04
N TYR A 55 -12.55 10.13 5.10
CA TYR A 55 -12.58 9.63 3.73
C TYR A 55 -11.64 8.43 3.54
N PRO A 56 -12.13 7.31 3.01
CA PRO A 56 -11.27 6.19 2.65
C PRO A 56 -10.37 6.56 1.47
N VAL A 57 -9.10 6.19 1.57
CA VAL A 57 -8.11 6.35 0.51
C VAL A 57 -7.52 4.99 0.16
N VAL A 58 -7.43 4.72 -1.14
CA VAL A 58 -6.89 3.48 -1.70
C VAL A 58 -5.67 3.79 -2.55
N VAL A 59 -4.62 2.97 -2.39
CA VAL A 59 -3.33 3.12 -3.05
C VAL A 59 -2.97 1.84 -3.80
N SER A 60 -2.64 1.94 -5.08
CA SER A 60 -2.14 0.81 -5.86
C SER A 60 -1.21 1.31 -6.97
N GLY A 61 0.08 0.96 -6.86
CA GLY A 61 1.10 1.53 -7.75
C GLY A 61 1.18 3.05 -7.60
N HIS A 62 1.09 3.74 -8.73
CA HIS A 62 1.08 5.21 -8.79
C HIS A 62 -0.30 5.84 -8.54
N TRP A 63 -1.35 5.04 -8.35
CA TRP A 63 -2.70 5.55 -8.13
C TRP A 63 -2.99 5.73 -6.65
N THR A 64 -3.39 6.95 -6.28
CA THR A 64 -3.97 7.29 -4.98
C THR A 64 -5.35 7.86 -5.23
N VAL A 65 -6.38 7.20 -4.71
CA VAL A 65 -7.75 7.62 -4.93
C VAL A 65 -8.44 7.77 -3.59
N THR A 66 -8.95 8.97 -3.35
CA THR A 66 -9.91 9.21 -2.28
C THR A 66 -11.28 8.79 -2.78
N LEU A 67 -11.96 7.94 -2.02
CA LEU A 67 -13.29 7.45 -2.33
C LEU A 67 -14.32 8.18 -1.47
N ASP A 68 -15.55 8.25 -1.96
CA ASP A 68 -16.70 8.67 -1.15
C ASP A 68 -16.97 7.66 -0.01
N ASP A 69 -17.97 7.89 0.83
CA ASP A 69 -18.28 6.98 1.96
C ASP A 69 -18.49 5.53 1.48
N VAL A 70 -17.55 4.65 1.85
CA VAL A 70 -17.60 3.21 1.55
C VAL A 70 -17.83 2.44 2.86
N PRO A 71 -19.08 1.97 3.13
CA PRO A 71 -19.39 1.26 4.37
C PRO A 71 -18.53 0.02 4.63
N LEU A 72 -18.10 -0.66 3.57
CA LEU A 72 -17.23 -1.83 3.67
C LEU A 72 -15.84 -1.46 4.24
N LEU A 73 -15.25 -0.35 3.81
CA LEU A 73 -13.94 0.09 4.32
C LEU A 73 -14.03 0.59 5.76
N ARG A 74 -15.17 1.18 6.15
CA ARG A 74 -15.41 1.56 7.56
C ARG A 74 -15.43 0.32 8.45
N ARG A 75 -16.12 -0.74 8.04
CA ARG A 75 -16.09 -2.02 8.77
C ARG A 75 -14.69 -2.62 8.86
N VAL A 76 -13.88 -2.51 7.79
CA VAL A 76 -12.48 -2.96 7.80
C VAL A 76 -11.66 -2.16 8.82
N ARG A 77 -11.80 -0.83 8.83
CA ARG A 77 -11.16 0.03 9.84
C ARG A 77 -11.57 -0.38 11.26
N ASP A 78 -12.87 -0.48 11.52
CA ASP A 78 -13.39 -0.82 12.85
C ASP A 78 -12.90 -2.22 13.30
N LEU A 79 -12.77 -3.15 12.35
CA LEU A 79 -12.20 -4.47 12.60
C LEU A 79 -10.71 -4.40 12.95
N ILE A 80 -9.93 -3.57 12.26
CA ILE A 80 -8.52 -3.35 12.57
C ILE A 80 -8.37 -2.75 13.97
N GLU A 81 -9.09 -1.67 14.27
CA GLU A 81 -9.08 -1.02 15.58
C GLU A 81 -9.40 -2.03 16.69
N ARG A 82 -10.36 -2.93 16.46
CA ARG A 82 -10.69 -3.99 17.43
C ARG A 82 -9.61 -5.07 17.57
N ILE A 83 -8.99 -5.52 16.49
CA ILE A 83 -7.92 -6.54 16.53
C ILE A 83 -6.66 -5.97 17.18
N THR A 84 -6.38 -4.68 16.97
CA THR A 84 -5.18 -4.02 17.48
C THR A 84 -5.37 -3.35 18.83
N ASP A 85 -6.55 -3.48 19.47
CA ASP A 85 -6.87 -2.83 20.74
C ASP A 85 -6.64 -1.30 20.66
N GLU A 86 -7.01 -0.72 19.51
CA GLU A 86 -6.86 0.69 19.15
C GLU A 86 -5.41 1.23 19.14
N ARG A 87 -4.41 0.36 19.24
CA ARG A 87 -2.98 0.76 19.33
C ARG A 87 -2.40 1.24 18.01
N PHE A 88 -2.98 0.79 16.89
CA PHE A 88 -2.49 1.10 15.56
C PHE A 88 -3.62 1.68 14.71
N SER A 89 -3.47 2.94 14.31
CA SER A 89 -4.47 3.67 13.53
C SER A 89 -4.08 3.76 12.06
N ILE A 90 -5.01 3.34 11.19
CA ILE A 90 -4.96 3.62 9.75
C ILE A 90 -5.70 4.91 9.38
N ARG A 91 -6.15 5.69 10.37
CA ARG A 91 -6.84 6.96 10.19
C ARG A 91 -5.92 8.11 10.55
N SER A 92 -5.84 9.11 9.68
CA SER A 92 -5.16 10.37 9.98
C SER A 92 -6.01 11.28 10.87
N VAL A 93 -5.36 12.18 11.59
CA VAL A 93 -6.03 13.16 12.47
C VAL A 93 -6.89 14.14 11.65
N SER A 94 -6.46 14.46 10.43
CA SER A 94 -7.17 15.35 9.51
C SER A 94 -6.99 14.92 8.05
N GLU A 95 -7.81 15.49 7.17
CA GLU A 95 -7.76 15.24 5.72
C GLU A 95 -6.41 15.65 5.07
N HIS A 96 -5.61 16.48 5.73
CA HIS A 96 -4.33 16.98 5.23
C HIS A 96 -3.11 16.32 5.88
N THR A 97 -3.33 15.28 6.70
CA THR A 97 -2.25 14.56 7.38
C THR A 97 -2.22 13.11 6.94
N SER A 98 -1.03 12.51 6.95
CA SER A 98 -0.88 11.07 6.77
C SER A 98 -1.27 10.34 8.05
N PRO A 99 -1.82 9.12 7.95
CA PRO A 99 -1.97 8.25 9.10
C PRO A 99 -0.60 7.77 9.59
N GLU A 100 -0.58 7.15 10.77
CA GLU A 100 0.62 6.49 11.28
C GLU A 100 0.89 5.18 10.54
N PHE A 101 -0.16 4.38 10.33
CA PHE A 101 -0.09 3.12 9.60
C PHE A 101 -0.97 3.13 8.36
N MET A 102 -0.70 2.22 7.45
CA MET A 102 -1.59 1.84 6.38
C MET A 102 -1.82 0.33 6.39
N LEU A 103 -3.00 -0.07 5.97
CA LEU A 103 -3.31 -1.47 5.74
C LEU A 103 -2.78 -1.87 4.36
N LEU A 104 -1.85 -2.83 4.31
CA LEU A 104 -1.51 -3.54 3.09
C LEU A 104 -2.33 -4.81 2.97
N HIS A 105 -2.81 -5.05 1.76
CA HIS A 105 -3.58 -6.23 1.38
C HIS A 105 -2.90 -6.89 0.18
N ASP A 106 -2.54 -8.16 0.31
CA ASP A 106 -2.15 -9.01 -0.82
C ASP A 106 -3.39 -9.62 -1.48
N ARG A 107 -3.68 -9.21 -2.72
CA ARG A 107 -4.82 -9.73 -3.48
C ARG A 107 -4.69 -11.19 -3.86
N LEU A 108 -3.50 -11.79 -3.77
CA LEU A 108 -3.30 -13.17 -4.18
C LEU A 108 -3.97 -14.15 -3.21
N ASP A 109 -3.76 -13.97 -1.91
CA ASP A 109 -4.21 -14.86 -0.84
C ASP A 109 -5.08 -14.17 0.23
N GLY A 110 -5.26 -12.85 0.11
CA GLY A 110 -6.04 -12.02 1.03
C GLY A 110 -5.30 -11.62 2.30
N ALA A 111 -4.01 -11.94 2.42
CA ALA A 111 -3.21 -11.62 3.60
C ALA A 111 -3.12 -10.10 3.83
N CYS A 112 -3.05 -9.71 5.10
CA CYS A 112 -3.13 -8.32 5.53
C CYS A 112 -2.05 -7.98 6.55
N TRP A 113 -1.45 -6.81 6.40
CA TRP A 113 -0.45 -6.26 7.33
C TRP A 113 -0.77 -4.80 7.62
N LEU A 114 -0.43 -4.33 8.82
CA LEU A 114 -0.23 -2.91 9.05
C LEU A 114 1.24 -2.59 8.84
N TRP A 115 1.51 -1.53 8.12
CA TRP A 115 2.85 -1.02 7.93
C TRP A 115 2.83 0.48 8.15
N GLU A 116 3.85 1.01 8.82
CA GLU A 116 4.08 2.44 8.91
C GLU A 116 3.90 3.11 7.53
N TYR A 117 3.08 4.16 7.50
CA TYR A 117 2.59 4.75 6.26
C TYR A 117 3.70 5.08 5.27
N ALA A 118 4.81 5.68 5.74
CA ALA A 118 5.92 6.07 4.87
C ALA A 118 6.58 4.88 4.16
N HIS A 119 6.75 3.75 4.86
CA HIS A 119 7.36 2.55 4.33
C HIS A 119 6.41 1.79 3.41
N GLY A 120 5.15 1.58 3.85
CA GLY A 120 4.13 0.93 3.04
C GLY A 120 3.84 1.69 1.74
N ARG A 121 3.84 3.02 1.79
CA ARG A 121 3.65 3.87 0.61
C ARG A 121 4.74 3.65 -0.42
N ARG A 122 6.01 3.70 0.01
CA ARG A 122 7.16 3.45 -0.86
C ARG A 122 7.12 2.05 -1.46
N PHE A 123 6.73 1.05 -0.67
CA PHE A 123 6.59 -0.33 -1.15
C PHE A 123 5.54 -0.45 -2.27
N LEU A 124 4.37 0.18 -2.11
CA LEU A 124 3.30 0.12 -3.12
C LEU A 124 3.65 0.87 -4.40
N GLU A 125 4.46 1.93 -4.32
CA GLU A 125 4.93 2.70 -5.48
C GLU A 125 6.10 2.03 -6.19
N ALA A 126 6.82 1.15 -5.51
CA ALA A 126 8.00 0.50 -6.06
C ALA A 126 7.61 -0.47 -7.20
N ARG A 127 8.23 -0.28 -8.37
CA ARG A 127 8.11 -1.18 -9.52
C ARG A 127 8.88 -2.48 -9.34
N THR A 128 9.85 -2.48 -8.42
CA THR A 128 10.71 -3.60 -8.06
C THR A 128 10.56 -3.81 -6.55
N PRO A 129 10.39 -5.05 -6.05
CA PRO A 129 10.25 -5.28 -4.62
C PRO A 129 11.45 -4.68 -3.87
N VAL A 130 11.18 -3.75 -2.95
CA VAL A 130 12.19 -3.18 -2.06
C VAL A 130 12.43 -4.18 -0.94
N SER A 131 13.52 -4.94 -1.06
CA SER A 131 14.01 -5.78 0.03
C SER A 131 14.58 -4.87 1.11
N SER A 132 13.75 -4.39 2.03
CA SER A 132 14.21 -3.73 3.25
C SER A 132 14.46 -4.78 4.33
N PHE A 133 15.52 -5.58 4.16
CA PHE A 133 16.12 -6.33 5.27
C PHE A 133 17.38 -5.59 5.70
N GLY A 134 17.39 -5.09 6.93
CA GLY A 134 18.45 -4.24 7.45
C GLY A 134 19.78 -4.98 7.65
N GLY A 135 20.88 -4.25 7.40
CA GLY A 135 22.21 -4.54 7.91
C GLY A 135 23.06 -5.47 7.06
N LEU A 136 23.90 -4.89 6.20
CA LEU A 136 25.35 -4.86 6.39
C LEU A 136 25.93 -3.74 5.51
N GLU A 137 26.80 -2.95 6.12
CA GLU A 137 27.73 -2.08 5.41
C GLU A 137 28.56 -2.92 4.45
N GLU A 138 28.75 -2.41 3.22
CA GLU A 138 30.03 -2.54 2.53
C GLU A 138 30.14 -1.38 1.54
N PHE A 139 30.84 -0.35 1.99
CA PHE A 139 31.61 0.52 1.12
C PHE A 139 32.64 -0.35 0.39
N GLU A 140 32.60 -0.40 -0.93
CA GLU A 140 33.81 -0.35 -1.77
C GLU A 140 33.48 0.38 -3.08
N ASP A 141 33.66 1.70 -3.05
CA ASP A 141 34.09 2.46 -4.23
C ASP A 141 35.60 2.24 -4.37
N GLY A 142 35.98 1.50 -5.42
CA GLY A 142 37.37 1.11 -5.66
C GLY A 142 37.45 0.34 -6.98
N GLY A 143 37.57 1.08 -8.08
CA GLY A 143 37.58 0.50 -9.42
C GLY A 143 38.76 -0.44 -9.68
N ASP A 144 38.54 -1.45 -10.52
CA ASP A 144 39.32 -1.69 -11.72
C ASP A 144 38.59 -2.74 -12.57
N ALA A 145 38.55 -2.53 -13.88
CA ALA A 145 38.04 -3.53 -14.81
C ALA A 145 39.03 -4.70 -14.89
N PRO A 146 38.59 -5.90 -15.28
CA PRO A 146 39.29 -6.46 -16.44
C PRO A 146 38.37 -7.09 -17.49
N ARG A 147 38.67 -6.64 -18.72
CA ARG A 147 38.66 -7.33 -20.02
C ARG A 147 37.91 -8.67 -20.14
N GLN A 148 37.02 -8.67 -21.13
CA GLN A 148 36.63 -9.84 -21.91
C GLN A 148 37.85 -10.66 -22.35
N LEU A 149 37.74 -11.98 -22.29
CA LEU A 149 38.39 -12.88 -23.23
C LEU A 149 37.37 -13.92 -23.69
N GLY A 150 37.02 -13.82 -24.97
CA GLY A 150 36.54 -14.95 -25.76
C GLY A 150 37.72 -15.65 -26.44
N ALA A 151 37.40 -16.84 -26.97
CA ALA A 151 38.23 -17.85 -27.62
C ALA A 151 38.75 -18.93 -26.66
#